data_AF-A0A841F9U0-F1
#
_entry.id   AF-A0A841F9U0-F1
#
_cell.length_a   1.000
_cell.length_b   1.000
_cell.length_c   1.000
_cell.angle_alpha   90.00
_cell.angle_beta   90.00
_cell.angle_gamma   90.00
#
_symmetry.space_group_name_H-M   'P 1'
#
loop_
_entity.id
_entity.type
_entity.pdbx_description
1 polymer ?
#
loop_
_entity_poly.entity_id
_entity_poly.type
_entity_poly.pdbx_seq_one_letter_code
_entity_poly.pdbx_strand_id
1 'polypeptide(L)'
;MNKLVEFIKQYKWILIAFVSGPVFVNILVLIPAIPRVTAGNTELWLSFFGNYSGGIIGGIVALLVTKYQIDQQKKVDHNKRLLEQLPTLHAIKIELDKIRRVMENYSSGFNQFTELQEDMVKGKHLVSDWNQQLFSNVDLIVDETLLVDLLYFREEYLEIWGSLRYDLIGLISELETSKKVNTAARMFDKRILQKEAELAVLITQIEAEKRSAWEAISSGVIVTKIDALLKKLKKEIRAASNGDS
;
A
#
# COMPACT_ATOMS: atom_id res chain seq x y z
N MET A 1 -20.34 9.16 -16.62
CA MET A 1 -21.51 9.83 -17.22
C MET A 1 -21.26 10.25 -18.68
N ASN A 2 -20.05 10.73 -19.01
CA ASN A 2 -19.72 11.23 -20.36
C ASN A 2 -19.79 10.17 -21.47
N LYS A 3 -19.27 8.95 -21.26
CA LYS A 3 -19.21 7.91 -22.32
C LYS A 3 -20.58 7.44 -22.84
N LEU A 4 -21.60 7.39 -21.97
CA LEU A 4 -22.94 6.94 -22.37
C LEU A 4 -23.69 8.05 -23.11
N VAL A 5 -23.50 9.30 -22.69
CA VAL A 5 -24.00 10.48 -23.42
C VAL A 5 -23.29 10.64 -24.77
N GLU A 6 -21.99 10.39 -24.81
CA GLU A 6 -21.20 10.35 -26.06
C GLU A 6 -21.67 9.25 -26.99
N PHE A 7 -21.90 8.04 -26.47
CA PHE A 7 -22.46 6.93 -27.24
C PHE A 7 -23.85 7.27 -27.80
N ILE A 8 -24.77 7.78 -26.97
CA ILE A 8 -26.10 8.19 -27.45
C ILE A 8 -25.99 9.29 -28.49
N LYS A 9 -25.12 10.29 -28.30
CA LYS A 9 -24.89 11.36 -29.30
C LYS A 9 -24.32 10.83 -30.61
N GLN A 10 -23.37 9.90 -30.54
CA GLN A 10 -22.71 9.28 -31.68
C GLN A 10 -23.67 8.41 -32.50
N TYR A 11 -24.54 7.64 -31.82
CA TYR A 11 -25.45 6.69 -32.47
C TYR A 11 -26.91 7.18 -32.54
N LYS A 12 -27.18 8.47 -32.25
CA LYS A 12 -28.54 9.03 -32.17
C LYS A 12 -29.39 8.76 -33.42
N TRP A 13 -28.79 8.82 -34.60
CA TRP A 13 -29.49 8.61 -35.88
C TRP A 13 -29.88 7.13 -36.07
N ILE A 14 -29.02 6.21 -35.63
CA ILE A 14 -29.30 4.78 -35.66
C ILE A 14 -30.40 4.44 -34.64
N LEU A 15 -30.37 5.08 -33.46
CA LEU A 15 -31.36 4.90 -32.41
C LEU A 15 -32.74 5.43 -32.84
N ILE A 16 -32.76 6.60 -33.48
CA ILE A 16 -33.97 7.18 -34.10
C ILE A 16 -34.49 6.25 -35.19
N ALA A 17 -33.63 5.82 -36.13
CA ALA A 17 -34.02 4.94 -37.24
C ALA A 17 -34.52 3.57 -36.75
N PHE A 18 -33.94 3.05 -35.67
CA PHE A 18 -34.41 1.83 -35.03
C PHE A 18 -35.83 2.04 -34.50
N VAL A 19 -36.04 3.00 -33.59
CA VAL A 19 -37.34 3.27 -32.96
C VAL A 19 -38.42 3.66 -33.98
N SER A 20 -38.08 4.46 -35.00
CA SER A 20 -39.02 4.91 -36.02
C SER A 20 -39.21 3.89 -37.16
N GLY A 21 -38.32 2.91 -37.29
CA GLY A 21 -38.31 1.94 -38.38
C GLY A 21 -39.63 1.20 -38.53
N PRO A 22 -40.19 0.60 -37.47
CA PRO A 22 -41.49 -0.05 -37.51
C PRO A 22 -42.65 0.89 -37.89
N VAL A 23 -42.62 2.14 -37.42
CA VAL A 23 -43.63 3.16 -37.79
C VAL A 23 -43.54 3.48 -39.28
N PHE A 24 -42.32 3.61 -39.80
CA PHE A 24 -42.07 3.86 -41.22
C PHE A 24 -42.51 2.68 -42.08
N VAL A 25 -42.21 1.45 -41.67
CA VAL A 25 -42.68 0.22 -42.34
C VAL A 25 -44.21 0.17 -42.35
N ASN A 26 -44.87 0.50 -41.25
CA ASN A 26 -46.33 0.52 -41.18
C ASN A 26 -46.97 1.60 -42.07
N ILE A 27 -46.35 2.78 -42.18
CA ILE A 27 -46.82 3.85 -43.09
C ILE A 27 -46.63 3.42 -44.55
N LEU A 28 -45.49 2.82 -44.91
CA LEU A 28 -45.25 2.32 -46.27
C LEU A 28 -46.26 1.25 -46.67
N VAL A 29 -46.62 0.37 -45.73
CA VAL A 29 -47.64 -0.67 -45.92
C VAL A 29 -49.03 -0.12 -46.24
N LEU A 30 -49.36 1.09 -45.79
CA LEU A 30 -50.66 1.72 -46.01
C LEU A 30 -50.76 2.46 -47.37
N ILE A 31 -49.68 2.55 -48.14
CA ILE A 31 -49.65 3.23 -49.45
C ILE A 31 -50.26 2.32 -50.53
N PRO A 32 -51.36 2.71 -51.20
CA PRO A 32 -52.08 1.86 -52.16
C PRO A 32 -51.28 1.45 -53.41
N ALA A 33 -50.17 2.15 -53.70
CA ALA A 33 -49.34 1.95 -54.89
C ALA A 33 -48.26 0.86 -54.73
N ILE A 34 -48.05 0.35 -53.50
CA ILE A 34 -47.11 -0.73 -53.23
C ILE A 34 -47.92 -2.04 -53.33
N PRO A 35 -47.48 -3.07 -54.08
CA PRO A 35 -48.22 -4.31 -54.23
C PRO A 35 -48.52 -4.92 -52.84
N ARG A 36 -49.58 -5.73 -52.73
CA ARG A 36 -49.97 -6.46 -51.49
C ARG A 36 -48.90 -7.46 -51.02
N VAL A 37 -47.70 -6.98 -50.71
CA VAL A 37 -46.55 -7.74 -50.17
C VAL A 37 -46.65 -7.83 -48.64
N THR A 38 -47.72 -7.29 -48.05
CA THR A 38 -48.01 -7.42 -46.62
C THR A 38 -48.52 -8.83 -46.34
N ALA A 39 -47.61 -9.71 -45.95
CA ALA A 39 -47.97 -11.00 -45.40
C ALA A 39 -48.48 -10.79 -43.95
N GLY A 40 -49.80 -10.77 -43.74
CA GLY A 40 -50.40 -10.85 -42.41
C GLY A 40 -51.68 -10.03 -42.20
N ASN A 41 -52.47 -10.41 -41.19
CA ASN A 41 -53.64 -9.68 -40.71
C ASN A 41 -53.25 -8.63 -39.65
N THR A 42 -54.18 -7.76 -39.25
CA THR A 42 -53.97 -6.73 -38.23
C THR A 42 -53.42 -7.29 -36.91
N GLU A 43 -53.80 -8.51 -36.54
CA GLU A 43 -53.35 -9.18 -35.32
C GLU A 43 -51.85 -9.51 -35.35
N LEU A 44 -51.33 -9.95 -36.50
CA LEU A 44 -49.91 -10.23 -36.69
C LEU A 44 -49.06 -8.96 -36.55
N TRP A 45 -49.54 -7.84 -37.09
CA TRP A 45 -48.87 -6.54 -36.95
C TRP A 45 -48.91 -6.03 -35.52
N LEU A 46 -50.05 -6.16 -34.83
CA LEU A 46 -50.18 -5.79 -33.42
C LEU A 46 -49.20 -6.61 -32.54
N SER A 47 -49.09 -7.92 -32.81
CA SER A 47 -48.14 -8.81 -32.14
C SER A 47 -46.68 -8.41 -32.40
N PHE A 48 -46.34 -8.06 -33.66
CA PHE A 48 -45.01 -7.55 -34.01
C PHE A 48 -44.65 -6.27 -33.23
N PHE A 49 -45.55 -5.29 -33.18
CA PHE A 49 -45.33 -4.05 -32.42
C PHE A 49 -45.24 -4.29 -30.91
N GLY A 50 -46.04 -5.21 -30.37
CA GLY A 50 -45.97 -5.63 -28.97
C GLY A 50 -44.61 -6.23 -28.63
N ASN A 51 -44.11 -7.16 -29.45
CA ASN A 51 -42.80 -7.79 -29.26
C ASN A 51 -41.65 -6.80 -29.44
N TYR A 52 -41.73 -5.93 -30.45
CA TYR A 52 -40.73 -4.89 -30.71
C TYR A 52 -40.62 -3.90 -29.55
N SER A 53 -41.77 -3.40 -29.07
CA SER A 53 -41.83 -2.48 -27.92
C SER A 53 -41.36 -3.16 -26.64
N GLY A 54 -41.76 -4.43 -26.42
CA GLY A 54 -41.28 -5.25 -25.32
C GLY A 54 -39.76 -5.46 -25.34
N GLY A 55 -39.17 -5.65 -26.52
CA GLY A 55 -37.72 -5.75 -26.68
C GLY A 55 -36.97 -4.46 -26.34
N ILE A 56 -37.48 -3.30 -26.78
CA ILE A 56 -36.91 -1.99 -26.42
C ILE A 56 -37.01 -1.75 -24.90
N ILE A 57 -38.20 -1.92 -24.34
CA ILE A 57 -38.43 -1.70 -22.90
C ILE A 57 -37.57 -2.68 -22.09
N GLY A 58 -37.52 -3.95 -22.48
CA GLY A 58 -36.68 -4.97 -21.86
C GLY A 58 -35.20 -4.61 -21.91
N GLY A 59 -34.69 -4.11 -23.04
CA GLY A 59 -33.32 -3.64 -23.16
C GLY A 59 -33.01 -2.42 -22.28
N ILE A 60 -33.93 -1.46 -22.17
CA ILE A 60 -33.80 -0.30 -21.28
C ILE A 60 -33.76 -0.74 -19.82
N VAL A 61 -34.70 -1.60 -19.42
CA VAL A 61 -34.77 -2.14 -18.04
C VAL A 61 -33.50 -2.93 -17.72
N ALA A 62 -33.03 -3.80 -18.62
CA ALA A 62 -31.79 -4.55 -18.45
C ALA A 62 -30.60 -3.61 -18.25
N LEU A 63 -30.47 -2.55 -19.05
CA LEU A 63 -29.39 -1.56 -18.92
C LEU A 63 -29.44 -0.82 -17.57
N LEU A 64 -30.64 -0.42 -17.12
CA LEU A 64 -30.82 0.24 -15.83
C LEU A 64 -30.44 -0.69 -14.66
N VAL A 65 -30.88 -1.94 -14.71
CA VAL A 65 -30.57 -2.95 -13.70
C VAL A 65 -29.08 -3.25 -13.68
N THR A 66 -28.45 -3.47 -14.83
CA THR A 66 -27.00 -3.71 -14.92
C THR A 66 -26.21 -2.51 -14.37
N LYS A 67 -26.60 -1.28 -14.71
CA LYS A 67 -25.95 -0.09 -14.16
C LYS A 67 -26.07 -0.02 -12.64
N TYR A 68 -27.28 -0.26 -12.12
CA TYR A 68 -27.51 -0.31 -10.68
C TYR A 68 -26.66 -1.39 -10.00
N GLN A 69 -26.60 -2.59 -10.58
CA GLN A 69 -25.77 -3.69 -10.07
C GLN A 69 -24.30 -3.33 -10.04
N ILE A 70 -23.75 -2.75 -11.12
CA ILE A 70 -22.35 -2.31 -11.17
C ILE A 70 -22.06 -1.25 -10.10
N ASP A 71 -22.94 -0.27 -9.95
CA ASP A 71 -22.74 0.81 -8.98
C ASP A 71 -22.82 0.28 -7.53
N GLN A 72 -23.71 -0.67 -7.25
CA GLN A 72 -23.78 -1.34 -5.94
C GLN A 72 -22.57 -2.24 -5.71
N GLN A 73 -22.14 -2.99 -6.72
CA GLN A 73 -20.98 -3.88 -6.63
C GLN A 73 -19.71 -3.10 -6.31
N LYS A 74 -19.50 -1.93 -6.95
CA LYS A 74 -18.37 -1.05 -6.62
C LYS A 74 -18.36 -0.62 -5.16
N LYS A 75 -19.52 -0.29 -4.59
CA LYS A 75 -19.63 0.09 -3.18
C LYS A 75 -19.33 -1.09 -2.25
N VAL A 76 -19.84 -2.27 -2.59
CA VAL A 76 -19.58 -3.51 -1.83
C VAL A 76 -18.10 -3.87 -1.89
N ASP A 77 -17.47 -3.82 -3.06
CA ASP A 77 -16.05 -4.12 -3.25
C ASP A 77 -15.16 -3.11 -2.51
N HIS A 78 -15.51 -1.83 -2.54
CA HIS A 78 -14.82 -0.78 -1.77
C HIS A 78 -14.90 -1.05 -0.27
N ASN A 79 -16.10 -1.26 0.26
CA ASN A 79 -16.29 -1.53 1.69
C ASN A 79 -15.60 -2.83 2.12
N LYS A 80 -15.63 -3.85 1.27
CA LYS A 80 -14.92 -5.11 1.53
C LYS A 80 -13.42 -4.88 1.67
N ARG A 81 -12.80 -4.11 0.77
CA ARG A 81 -11.38 -3.75 0.86
C ARG A 81 -11.07 -2.96 2.14
N LEU A 82 -11.92 -1.99 2.50
CA LEU A 82 -11.77 -1.23 3.75
C LEU A 82 -11.78 -2.15 4.98
N LEU A 83 -12.66 -3.14 5.01
CA LEU A 83 -12.73 -4.11 6.11
C LEU A 83 -11.54 -5.08 6.10
N GLU A 84 -11.09 -5.52 4.93
CA GLU A 84 -9.96 -6.44 4.78
C GLU A 84 -8.63 -5.82 5.22
N GLN A 85 -8.45 -4.50 5.10
CA GLN A 85 -7.24 -3.83 5.60
C GLN A 85 -7.21 -3.62 7.13
N LEU A 86 -8.36 -3.65 7.82
CA LEU A 86 -8.43 -3.34 9.26
C LEU A 86 -7.48 -4.19 10.14
N PRO A 87 -7.36 -5.53 9.96
CA PRO A 87 -6.41 -6.33 10.72
C PRO A 87 -4.97 -5.88 10.50
N THR A 88 -4.59 -5.61 9.24
CA THR A 88 -3.27 -5.11 8.89
C THR A 88 -2.98 -3.77 9.56
N LEU A 89 -3.90 -2.80 9.47
CA LEU A 89 -3.74 -1.47 10.07
C LEU A 89 -3.58 -1.55 11.60
N HIS A 90 -4.36 -2.39 12.27
CA HIS A 90 -4.24 -2.61 13.71
C HIS A 90 -2.92 -3.27 14.09
N ALA A 91 -2.48 -4.26 13.33
CA ALA A 91 -1.24 -4.96 13.61
C ALA A 91 -0.01 -4.04 13.45
N ILE A 92 0.02 -3.23 12.38
CA ILE A 92 1.06 -2.22 12.18
C ILE A 92 1.04 -1.19 13.30
N LYS A 93 -0.15 -0.72 13.70
CA LYS A 93 -0.29 0.22 14.81
C LYS A 93 0.32 -0.34 16.10
N ILE A 94 0.02 -1.60 16.44
CA ILE A 94 0.57 -2.27 17.63
C ILE A 94 2.10 -2.34 17.57
N GLU A 95 2.65 -2.68 16.40
CA GLU A 95 4.10 -2.77 16.21
C GLU A 95 4.78 -1.40 16.31
N LEU A 96 4.21 -0.37 15.69
CA LEU A 96 4.68 1.01 15.83
C LEU A 96 4.61 1.50 17.28
N ASP A 97 3.53 1.21 18.01
CA ASP A 97 3.39 1.55 19.43
C ASP A 97 4.47 0.85 20.28
N LYS A 98 4.85 -0.39 19.95
CA LYS A 98 5.93 -1.14 20.62
C LYS A 98 7.28 -0.50 20.35
N ILE A 99 7.57 -0.18 19.10
CA ILE A 99 8.84 0.43 18.69
C ILE A 99 9.01 1.81 19.31
N ARG A 100 7.95 2.62 19.29
CA ARG A 100 7.89 3.93 19.93
C ARG A 100 8.38 3.86 21.38
N ARG A 101 7.80 2.96 22.18
CA ARG A 101 8.16 2.79 23.60
C ARG A 101 9.63 2.43 23.79
N VAL A 102 10.14 1.54 22.94
CA VAL A 102 11.55 1.13 23.00
C VAL A 102 12.47 2.30 22.66
N MET A 103 12.16 3.06 21.60
CA MET A 103 12.94 4.22 21.18
C MET A 103 12.91 5.34 22.22
N GLU A 104 11.77 5.59 22.88
CA GLU A 104 11.66 6.53 23.98
C GLU A 104 12.53 6.13 25.18
N ASN A 105 12.53 4.84 25.55
CA ASN A 105 13.36 4.33 26.63
C ASN A 105 14.85 4.50 26.33
N TYR A 106 15.26 4.18 25.09
CA TYR A 106 16.65 4.36 24.66
C TYR A 106 17.07 5.82 24.59
N SER A 107 16.23 6.67 24.02
CA SER A 107 16.48 8.12 23.95
C SER A 107 16.66 8.70 25.35
N SER A 108 15.76 8.34 26.27
CA SER A 108 15.81 8.80 27.66
C SER A 108 17.06 8.31 28.38
N GLY A 109 17.40 7.02 28.25
CA GLY A 109 18.61 6.45 28.85
C GLY A 109 19.89 7.06 28.31
N PHE A 110 19.98 7.23 26.98
CA PHE A 110 21.15 7.80 26.32
C PHE A 110 21.38 9.26 26.73
N ASN A 111 20.30 10.04 26.86
CA ASN A 111 20.37 11.45 27.25
C ASN A 111 20.67 11.65 28.76
N GLN A 112 20.31 10.69 29.62
CA GLN A 112 20.53 10.80 31.06
C GLN A 112 21.95 10.40 31.50
N PHE A 113 22.61 9.49 30.79
CA PHE A 113 23.87 8.91 31.25
C PHE A 113 25.03 9.20 30.31
N THR A 114 25.51 10.45 30.29
CA THR A 114 26.64 10.90 29.44
C THR A 114 27.87 10.00 29.58
N GLU A 115 28.20 9.58 30.80
CA GLU A 115 29.35 8.71 31.09
C GLU A 115 29.21 7.30 30.48
N LEU A 116 27.98 6.85 30.21
CA LEU A 116 27.68 5.54 29.65
C LEU A 116 27.42 5.59 28.13
N GLN A 117 27.38 6.77 27.51
CA GLN A 117 27.06 6.90 26.08
C GLN A 117 28.04 6.15 25.20
N GLU A 118 29.34 6.19 25.52
CA GLU A 118 30.35 5.50 24.73
C GLU A 118 30.24 3.97 24.86
N ASP A 119 29.93 3.48 26.06
CA ASP A 119 29.64 2.06 26.31
C ASP A 119 28.35 1.62 25.62
N MET A 120 27.33 2.49 25.57
CA MET A 120 26.10 2.26 24.83
C MET A 120 26.34 2.22 23.31
N VAL A 121 27.21 3.06 22.77
CA VAL A 121 27.59 3.00 21.34
C VAL A 121 28.29 1.65 21.03
N LYS A 122 29.21 1.21 21.89
CA LYS A 122 29.98 -0.01 21.66
C LYS A 122 29.18 -1.30 21.95
N GLY A 123 28.26 -1.25 22.90
CA GLY A 123 27.48 -2.41 23.35
C GLY A 123 26.48 -2.95 22.33
N LYS A 124 26.17 -4.23 22.43
CA LYS A 124 25.12 -4.89 21.62
C LYS A 124 23.74 -4.63 22.24
N HIS A 125 22.82 -4.11 21.44
CA HIS A 125 21.44 -3.88 21.88
C HIS A 125 20.49 -4.89 21.24
N LEU A 126 19.63 -5.50 22.06
CA LEU A 126 18.62 -6.46 21.63
C LEU A 126 17.23 -5.83 21.73
N VAL A 127 16.73 -5.38 20.59
CA VAL A 127 15.33 -4.99 20.37
C VAL A 127 14.68 -6.07 19.53
N SER A 128 13.40 -6.25 19.77
CA SER A 128 12.58 -7.12 18.95
C SER A 128 12.73 -6.74 17.48
N ASP A 129 12.98 -7.76 16.64
CA ASP A 129 12.87 -7.62 15.21
C ASP A 129 11.52 -7.01 14.83
N TRP A 130 11.56 -6.13 13.84
CA TRP A 130 10.36 -5.73 13.12
C TRP A 130 9.68 -7.00 12.60
N ASN A 131 8.40 -7.21 12.93
CA ASN A 131 7.70 -8.39 12.46
C ASN A 131 7.49 -8.32 10.94
N GLN A 132 8.36 -9.00 10.19
CA GLN A 132 8.34 -9.01 8.72
C GLN A 132 7.03 -9.57 8.14
N GLN A 133 6.38 -10.51 8.85
CA GLN A 133 5.12 -11.10 8.42
C GLN A 133 3.99 -10.07 8.38
N LEU A 134 4.07 -8.97 9.15
CA LEU A 134 3.07 -7.90 9.09
C LEU A 134 3.06 -7.18 7.74
N PHE A 135 4.15 -7.24 6.97
CA PHE A 135 4.28 -6.60 5.67
C PHE A 135 3.80 -7.46 4.50
N SER A 136 3.46 -8.73 4.74
CA SER A 136 2.92 -9.58 3.67
C SER A 136 1.58 -9.07 3.14
N ASN A 137 0.86 -8.27 3.95
CA ASN A 137 -0.50 -7.81 3.68
C ASN A 137 -0.60 -6.28 3.66
N VAL A 138 0.53 -5.57 3.59
CA VAL A 138 0.58 -4.09 3.59
C VAL A 138 0.07 -3.50 2.27
N ASP A 139 0.11 -4.29 1.20
CA ASP A 139 -0.54 -4.02 -0.08
C ASP A 139 -2.07 -3.87 0.00
N LEU A 140 -2.69 -4.36 1.08
CA LEU A 140 -4.12 -4.14 1.34
C LEU A 140 -4.45 -2.70 1.75
N ILE A 141 -3.46 -1.90 2.17
CA ILE A 141 -3.69 -0.52 2.61
C ILE A 141 -4.13 0.32 1.41
N VAL A 142 -5.31 0.94 1.53
CA VAL A 142 -5.93 1.70 0.44
C VAL A 142 -5.28 3.09 0.26
N ASP A 143 -4.88 3.74 1.36
CA ASP A 143 -4.19 5.03 1.32
C ASP A 143 -2.73 4.84 0.83
N GLU A 144 -2.49 5.20 -0.42
CA GLU A 144 -1.18 5.13 -1.08
C GLU A 144 -0.11 5.95 -0.35
N THR A 145 -0.47 7.12 0.21
CA THR A 145 0.49 7.96 0.92
C THR A 145 0.91 7.30 2.22
N LEU A 146 -0.05 6.77 2.97
CA LEU A 146 0.23 6.03 4.20
C LEU A 146 1.08 4.79 3.93
N LEU A 147 0.74 4.03 2.88
CA LEU A 147 1.50 2.86 2.44
C LEU A 147 2.97 3.21 2.19
N VAL A 148 3.23 4.24 1.38
CA VAL A 148 4.58 4.68 1.04
C VAL A 148 5.34 5.14 2.28
N ASP A 149 4.72 5.94 3.14
CA ASP A 149 5.36 6.40 4.39
C ASP A 149 5.73 5.25 5.33
N LEU A 150 4.89 4.21 5.42
CA LEU A 150 5.16 3.01 6.22
C LEU A 150 6.33 2.20 5.66
N LEU A 151 6.44 2.09 4.33
CA LEU A 151 7.54 1.39 3.68
C LEU A 151 8.87 2.14 3.88
N TYR A 152 8.88 3.46 3.69
CA TYR A 152 10.08 4.27 3.94
C TYR A 152 10.52 4.19 5.40
N PHE A 153 9.58 4.31 6.34
CA PHE A 153 9.90 4.20 7.76
C PHE A 153 10.44 2.82 8.12
N ARG A 154 9.93 1.75 7.51
CA ARG A 154 10.45 0.39 7.71
C ARG A 154 11.92 0.30 7.29
N GLU A 155 12.28 0.78 6.10
CA GLU A 155 13.67 0.70 5.63
C GLU A 155 14.60 1.49 6.56
N GLU A 156 14.23 2.72 6.91
CA GLU A 156 14.99 3.56 7.85
C GLU A 156 15.12 2.88 9.22
N TYR A 157 14.04 2.28 9.74
CA TYR A 157 14.06 1.53 10.98
C TYR A 157 15.00 0.34 10.90
N LEU A 158 14.99 -0.43 9.80
CA LEU A 158 15.85 -1.60 9.62
C LEU A 158 17.33 -1.22 9.55
N GLU A 159 17.69 -0.10 8.93
CA GLU A 159 19.05 0.42 8.88
C GLU A 159 19.55 0.81 10.28
N ILE A 160 18.78 1.63 10.99
CA ILE A 160 19.08 2.07 12.36
C ILE A 160 19.16 0.85 13.30
N TRP A 161 18.24 -0.08 13.15
CA TRP A 161 18.18 -1.28 13.97
C TRP A 161 19.33 -2.26 13.66
N GLY A 162 19.70 -2.39 12.39
CA GLY A 162 20.82 -3.20 11.94
C GLY A 162 22.13 -2.77 12.60
N SER A 163 22.39 -1.46 12.66
CA SER A 163 23.63 -0.93 13.23
C SER A 163 23.74 -1.19 14.75
N LEU A 164 22.63 -1.06 15.49
CA LEU A 164 22.61 -1.26 16.94
C LEU A 164 22.88 -2.71 17.38
N ARG A 165 22.70 -3.68 16.49
CA ARG A 165 22.90 -5.10 16.77
C ARG A 165 24.36 -5.55 16.77
N TYR A 166 25.25 -4.78 16.15
CA TYR A 166 26.65 -5.14 16.08
C TYR A 166 27.32 -5.07 17.45
N ASP A 167 28.06 -6.13 17.80
CA ASP A 167 28.88 -6.19 19.01
C ASP A 167 30.27 -5.59 18.73
N LEU A 168 30.37 -4.27 18.90
CA LEU A 168 31.61 -3.54 18.69
C LEU A 168 32.65 -3.90 19.76
N ILE A 169 32.20 -4.21 20.98
CA ILE A 169 33.08 -4.66 22.08
C ILE A 169 33.79 -5.96 21.67
N GLY A 170 33.05 -6.92 21.12
CA GLY A 170 33.61 -8.17 20.60
C GLY A 170 34.66 -7.94 19.50
N LEU A 171 34.36 -7.09 18.52
CA LEU A 171 35.29 -6.78 17.41
C LEU A 171 36.55 -6.05 17.88
N ILE A 172 36.41 -5.08 18.78
CA ILE A 172 37.55 -4.36 19.39
C ILE A 172 38.43 -5.35 20.16
N SER A 173 37.83 -6.25 20.93
CA SER A 173 38.55 -7.29 21.67
C SER A 173 39.31 -8.26 20.74
N GLU A 174 38.73 -8.66 19.60
CA GLU A 174 39.42 -9.48 18.59
C GLU A 174 40.63 -8.74 18.03
N LEU A 175 40.48 -7.46 17.67
CA LEU A 175 41.57 -6.65 17.15
C LEU A 175 42.70 -6.48 18.18
N GLU A 176 42.36 -6.21 19.43
CA GLU A 176 43.35 -6.08 20.51
C GLU A 176 44.09 -7.39 20.78
N THR A 177 43.37 -8.52 20.74
CA THR A 177 43.95 -9.85 20.92
C THR A 177 44.90 -10.18 19.78
N SER A 178 44.51 -9.90 18.52
CA SER A 178 45.38 -10.03 17.35
C SER A 178 46.66 -9.22 17.51
N LYS A 179 46.55 -7.96 17.97
CA LYS A 179 47.71 -7.08 18.17
C LYS A 179 48.67 -7.58 19.25
N LYS A 180 48.18 -8.27 20.28
CA LYS A 180 48.95 -8.81 21.41
C LYS A 180 49.65 -10.14 21.08
N VAL A 181 49.08 -10.94 20.18
CA VAL A 181 49.67 -12.23 19.78
C VAL A 181 50.80 -11.97 18.78
N ASN A 182 52.04 -11.97 19.29
CA ASN A 182 53.28 -12.20 18.54
C ASN A 182 53.91 -11.01 17.79
N THR A 183 54.31 -9.96 18.51
CA THR A 183 54.89 -8.69 18.01
C THR A 183 56.07 -8.86 17.02
N ALA A 184 56.85 -9.93 17.12
CA ALA A 184 58.01 -10.17 16.25
C ALA A 184 57.66 -10.91 14.95
N ALA A 185 56.79 -11.93 14.99
CA ALA A 185 56.30 -12.62 13.79
C ALA A 185 55.29 -11.77 13.00
N ARG A 186 54.53 -10.93 13.71
CA ARG A 186 53.49 -10.03 13.17
C ARG A 186 54.03 -8.98 12.19
N MET A 187 55.24 -8.48 12.38
CA MET A 187 55.84 -7.51 11.45
C MET A 187 56.16 -8.09 10.06
N PHE A 188 56.24 -9.42 9.96
CA PHE A 188 56.63 -10.11 8.72
C PHE A 188 55.45 -10.86 8.05
N ASP A 189 54.33 -11.06 8.76
CA ASP A 189 53.14 -11.69 8.19
C ASP A 189 52.16 -10.64 7.63
N LYS A 190 52.25 -10.41 6.31
CA LYS A 190 51.36 -9.50 5.58
C LYS A 190 49.88 -9.86 5.71
N ARG A 191 49.51 -11.13 5.92
CA ARG A 191 48.11 -11.55 6.01
C ARG A 191 47.48 -11.09 7.32
N ILE A 192 48.23 -11.18 8.41
CA ILE A 192 47.79 -10.70 9.73
C ILE A 192 47.60 -9.19 9.69
N LEU A 193 48.58 -8.46 9.15
CA LEU A 193 48.50 -6.99 9.01
C LEU A 193 47.31 -6.56 8.14
N GLN A 194 47.03 -7.28 7.05
CA GLN A 194 45.87 -6.99 6.20
C GLN A 194 44.54 -7.26 6.93
N LYS A 195 44.39 -8.40 7.62
CA LYS A 195 43.19 -8.70 8.41
C LYS A 195 42.97 -7.67 9.52
N GLU A 196 44.03 -7.23 10.20
CA GLU A 196 43.96 -6.17 11.22
C GLU A 196 43.51 -4.83 10.63
N ALA A 197 44.01 -4.47 9.43
CA ALA A 197 43.61 -3.26 8.73
C ALA A 197 42.14 -3.32 8.29
N GLU A 198 41.69 -4.45 7.72
CA GLU A 198 40.30 -4.69 7.34
C GLU A 198 39.36 -4.62 8.55
N LEU A 199 39.75 -5.26 9.67
CA LEU A 199 38.99 -5.25 10.90
C LEU A 199 38.93 -3.84 11.52
N ALA A 200 40.02 -3.08 11.48
CA ALA A 200 40.04 -1.70 11.98
C ALA A 200 39.12 -0.79 11.16
N VAL A 201 39.13 -0.91 9.83
CA VAL A 201 38.21 -0.17 8.94
C VAL A 201 36.75 -0.53 9.26
N LEU A 202 36.45 -1.82 9.40
CA LEU A 202 35.11 -2.29 9.75
C LEU A 202 34.64 -1.74 11.10
N ILE A 203 35.50 -1.73 12.13
CA ILE A 203 35.21 -1.16 13.45
C ILE A 203 34.86 0.32 13.32
N THR A 204 35.67 1.10 12.60
CA THR A 204 35.41 2.54 12.40
C THR A 204 34.09 2.78 11.67
N GLN A 205 33.79 1.98 10.64
CA GLN A 205 32.53 2.09 9.91
C GLN A 205 31.32 1.80 10.81
N ILE A 206 31.32 0.66 11.51
CA ILE A 206 30.22 0.27 12.40
C ILE A 206 30.06 1.29 13.54
N GLU A 207 31.16 1.83 14.08
CA GLU A 207 31.10 2.84 15.12
C GLU A 207 30.41 4.13 14.61
N ALA A 208 30.74 4.58 13.40
CA ALA A 208 30.09 5.73 12.78
C ALA A 208 28.58 5.48 12.56
N GLU A 209 28.22 4.31 12.03
CA GLU A 209 26.81 3.92 11.82
C GLU A 209 26.03 3.88 13.13
N LYS A 210 26.61 3.34 14.21
CA LYS A 210 25.97 3.32 15.53
C LYS A 210 25.84 4.70 16.15
N ARG A 211 26.85 5.56 16.00
CA ARG A 211 26.76 6.95 16.47
C ARG A 211 25.63 7.69 15.75
N SER A 212 25.52 7.54 14.43
CA SER A 212 24.42 8.10 13.65
C SER A 212 23.05 7.58 14.10
N ALA A 213 22.94 6.27 14.38
CA ALA A 213 21.71 5.68 14.91
C ALA A 213 21.34 6.25 16.28
N TRP A 214 22.30 6.38 17.18
CA TRP A 214 22.09 6.99 18.49
C TRP A 214 21.71 8.47 18.41
N GLU A 215 22.27 9.23 17.47
CA GLU A 215 21.87 10.61 17.21
C GLU A 215 20.41 10.71 16.73
N ALA A 216 20.00 9.83 15.82
CA ALA A 216 18.61 9.77 15.35
C ALA A 216 17.61 9.40 16.47
N ILE A 217 18.02 8.54 17.41
CA ILE A 217 17.21 8.14 18.58
C ILE A 217 17.15 9.26 19.63
N SER A 218 18.31 9.80 20.02
CA SER A 218 18.44 10.81 21.08
C SER A 218 17.82 12.15 20.71
N SER A 219 17.84 12.53 19.43
CA SER A 219 17.17 13.71 18.90
C SER A 219 15.63 13.62 18.91
N GLY A 220 15.06 12.42 19.12
CA GLY A 220 13.61 12.21 19.13
C GLY A 220 12.95 12.24 17.75
N VAL A 221 13.74 12.36 16.67
CA VAL A 221 13.23 12.40 15.29
C VAL A 221 12.45 11.14 14.94
N ILE A 222 12.97 9.96 15.32
CA ILE A 222 12.32 8.67 15.08
C ILE A 222 10.96 8.60 15.80
N VAL A 223 10.91 9.01 17.07
CA VAL A 223 9.67 9.00 17.86
C VAL A 223 8.63 9.92 17.22
N THR A 224 9.05 11.11 16.77
CA THR A 224 8.18 12.07 16.08
C THR A 224 7.62 11.51 14.77
N LYS A 225 8.45 10.81 13.97
CA LYS A 225 8.01 10.12 12.76
C LYS A 225 6.98 9.03 13.07
N ILE A 226 7.22 8.21 14.10
CA ILE A 226 6.27 7.18 14.54
C ILE A 226 4.95 7.81 14.96
N ASP A 227 4.97 8.90 15.72
CA ASP A 227 3.75 9.61 16.14
C ASP A 227 2.94 10.15 14.97
N ALA A 228 3.62 10.68 13.94
CA ALA A 228 2.97 11.12 12.71
C ALA A 228 2.31 9.95 11.96
N LEU A 229 2.99 8.81 11.84
CA LEU A 229 2.44 7.58 11.23
C LEU A 229 1.26 7.05 12.02
N LEU A 230 1.36 6.97 13.35
CA LEU A 230 0.27 6.55 14.22
C LEU A 230 -0.96 7.45 14.10
N LYS A 231 -0.77 8.76 13.89
CA LYS A 231 -1.86 9.70 13.63
C LYS A 231 -2.56 9.38 12.30
N LYS A 232 -1.80 9.12 11.23
CA LYS A 232 -2.34 8.73 9.92
C LYS A 232 -3.07 7.38 10.00
N LEU A 233 -2.46 6.37 10.61
CA LEU A 233 -3.08 5.06 10.84
C LEU A 233 -4.39 5.16 11.63
N LYS A 234 -4.43 5.93 12.71
CA LYS A 234 -5.66 6.13 13.50
C LYS A 234 -6.77 6.78 12.66
N LYS A 235 -6.42 7.70 11.77
CA LYS A 235 -7.37 8.32 10.85
C LYS A 235 -7.91 7.28 9.86
N GLU A 236 -7.03 6.49 9.26
CA GLU A 236 -7.39 5.46 8.28
C GLU A 236 -8.24 4.34 8.91
N ILE A 237 -7.88 3.86 10.11
CA ILE A 237 -8.68 2.89 10.86
C ILE A 237 -10.10 3.43 11.12
N ARG A 238 -10.23 4.72 11.47
CA ARG A 238 -11.55 5.33 11.69
C ARG A 238 -12.36 5.42 10.38
N ALA A 239 -11.73 5.84 9.29
CA ALA A 239 -12.38 5.91 7.98
C ALA A 239 -12.87 4.51 7.53
N ALA A 240 -11.99 3.51 7.61
CA ALA A 240 -12.31 2.12 7.28
C ALA A 240 -13.39 1.51 8.19
N SER A 241 -13.42 1.86 9.49
CA SER A 241 -14.42 1.36 10.44
C SER A 241 -15.80 1.99 10.24
N ASN A 242 -15.85 3.27 9.85
CA ASN A 242 -17.10 4.01 9.67
C ASN A 242 -17.69 3.83 8.27
N GLY A 243 -16.93 3.27 7.32
CA GLY A 243 -17.33 3.21 5.91
C GLY A 243 -17.37 4.58 5.22
N ASP A 244 -16.78 5.60 5.86
CA ASP A 244 -16.75 6.99 5.41
C ASP A 244 -15.38 7.28 4.79
N SER A 245 -15.33 7.29 3.46
CA SER A 245 -14.25 7.90 2.67
C SER A 245 -14.84 8.68 1.51
#